data_AF-A0A379THQ0-F1
#
_entry.id   AF-A0A379THQ0-F1
#
_cell.length_a   1.000
_cell.length_b   1.000
_cell.length_c   1.000
_cell.angle_alpha   90.00
_cell.angle_beta   90.00
_cell.angle_gamma   90.00
#
_symmetry.space_group_name_H-M   'P 1'
#
loop_
_entity.id
_entity.type
_entity.pdbx_description
1 polymer ?
#
loop_
_entity_poly.entity_id
_entity_poly.type
_entity_poly.pdbx_seq_one_letter_code
_entity_poly.pdbx_strand_id
1 'polypeptide(L)'
;MAMFSVSGPGMKGMVGMAARVFAAMSRAGISVVLITQSSSEYSISFCVPQSDRAHARRAMQDEFYLELKEGLLEPLAVTERLAIISVVGDGMRTLRGISAKFFAALATGQYQYRGDRAGLF
;
A
#
# COMPACT_ATOMS: atom_id res chain seq x y z
N MET A 1 4.57 3.16 -11.02
CA MET A 1 4.49 2.33 -9.80
C MET A 1 3.31 1.40 -9.91
N ALA A 2 3.41 0.23 -9.31
CA ALA A 2 2.29 -0.68 -9.11
C ALA A 2 2.01 -0.78 -7.60
N MET A 3 0.74 -0.65 -7.21
CA MET A 3 0.28 -0.81 -5.84
C MET A 3 -0.41 -2.16 -5.70
N PHE A 4 -0.01 -2.91 -4.70
CA PHE A 4 -0.63 -4.16 -4.27
C PHE A 4 -1.42 -3.90 -3.01
N SER A 5 -2.64 -4.43 -2.94
CA SER A 5 -3.46 -4.38 -1.73
C SER A 5 -3.83 -5.81 -1.33
N VAL A 6 -3.53 -6.13 -0.07
CA VAL A 6 -3.88 -7.39 0.60
C VAL A 6 -5.00 -7.08 1.58
N SER A 7 -6.15 -7.73 1.41
CA SER A 7 -7.34 -7.58 2.23
C SER A 7 -7.98 -8.94 2.49
N GLY A 8 -8.85 -9.02 3.49
CA GLY A 8 -9.67 -10.20 3.75
C GLY A 8 -9.92 -10.45 5.23
N PRO A 9 -10.86 -11.35 5.57
CA PRO A 9 -11.26 -11.62 6.94
C PRO A 9 -10.11 -12.16 7.80
N GLY A 10 -9.17 -12.90 7.21
CA GLY A 10 -7.97 -13.42 7.87
C GLY A 10 -6.99 -12.33 8.33
N MET A 11 -7.08 -11.11 7.79
CA MET A 11 -6.28 -9.97 8.25
C MET A 11 -6.65 -9.55 9.67
N LYS A 12 -7.90 -9.78 10.08
CA LYS A 12 -8.40 -9.51 11.44
C LYS A 12 -8.06 -10.68 12.37
N GLY A 13 -6.80 -10.72 12.83
CA GLY A 13 -6.34 -11.70 13.82
C GLY A 13 -5.04 -12.41 13.47
N MET A 14 -4.59 -12.34 12.20
CA MET A 14 -3.24 -12.79 11.85
C MET A 14 -2.19 -11.75 12.24
N VAL A 15 -1.40 -12.08 13.25
CA VAL A 15 -0.19 -11.33 13.61
C VAL A 15 0.88 -11.55 12.55
N GLY A 16 1.55 -10.48 12.13
CA GLY A 16 2.72 -10.59 11.24
C GLY A 16 2.44 -10.54 9.74
N MET A 17 1.22 -10.19 9.30
CA MET A 17 0.92 -10.07 7.86
C MET A 17 1.85 -9.08 7.15
N ALA A 18 2.06 -7.88 7.71
CA ALA A 18 3.00 -6.91 7.16
C ALA A 18 4.44 -7.47 7.06
N ALA A 19 4.88 -8.21 8.08
CA ALA A 19 6.21 -8.82 8.10
C ALA A 19 6.36 -9.88 7.01
N ARG A 20 5.32 -10.69 6.76
CA ARG A 20 5.29 -11.67 5.67
C ARG A 20 5.35 -11.01 4.30
N VAL A 21 4.57 -9.93 4.09
CA VAL A 21 4.65 -9.12 2.85
C VAL A 21 6.07 -8.65 2.60
N PHE A 22 6.68 -7.98 3.59
CA PHE A 22 8.05 -7.47 3.47
C PHE A 22 9.08 -8.59 3.26
N ALA A 23 8.95 -9.71 3.98
CA ALA A 23 9.85 -10.84 3.83
C ALA A 23 9.76 -11.46 2.43
N ALA A 24 8.55 -11.61 1.87
CA ALA A 24 8.35 -12.10 0.52
C ALA A 24 8.98 -11.17 -0.53
N MET A 25 8.79 -9.85 -0.39
CA MET A 25 9.40 -8.87 -1.29
C MET A 25 10.93 -8.86 -1.17
N SER A 26 11.46 -8.93 0.06
CA SER A 26 12.90 -8.99 0.31
C SER A 26 13.55 -10.23 -0.31
N ARG A 27 12.96 -11.42 -0.12
CA ARG A 27 13.46 -12.67 -0.74
C ARG A 27 13.39 -12.63 -2.27
N ALA A 28 12.42 -11.90 -2.83
CA ALA A 28 12.31 -11.69 -4.27
C ALA A 28 13.25 -10.59 -4.81
N GLY A 29 13.99 -9.88 -3.95
CA GLY A 29 14.87 -8.78 -4.35
C GLY A 29 14.12 -7.53 -4.81
N ILE A 30 12.88 -7.34 -4.37
CA ILE A 30 11.98 -6.27 -4.84
C ILE A 30 11.94 -5.13 -3.81
N SER A 31 12.20 -3.91 -4.28
CA SER A 31 12.12 -2.72 -3.44
C SER A 31 10.66 -2.31 -3.19
N VAL A 32 10.29 -2.19 -1.91
CA VAL A 32 9.02 -1.60 -1.50
C VAL A 32 9.23 -0.11 -1.24
N VAL A 33 8.51 0.74 -1.97
CA VAL A 33 8.69 2.20 -1.97
C VAL A 33 7.79 2.90 -0.94
N LEU A 34 6.60 2.34 -0.71
CA LEU A 34 5.59 2.91 0.19
C LEU A 34 4.74 1.78 0.74
N ILE A 35 4.40 1.86 2.03
CA ILE A 35 3.40 1.00 2.67
C ILE A 35 2.37 1.87 3.37
N THR A 36 1.10 1.53 3.19
CA THR A 36 -0.01 2.06 3.95
C THR A 36 -0.84 0.92 4.51
N GLN A 37 -1.49 1.16 5.64
CA GLN A 37 -2.43 0.22 6.22
C GLN A 37 -3.69 0.99 6.62
N SER A 38 -4.84 0.59 6.08
CA SER A 38 -6.13 1.11 6.54
C SER A 38 -6.59 0.31 7.75
N SER A 39 -6.90 1.01 8.85
CA SER A 39 -7.44 0.41 10.07
C SER A 39 -8.92 0.02 9.94
N SER A 40 -9.65 0.63 8.99
CA SER A 40 -11.09 0.40 8.83
C SER A 40 -11.41 -0.87 8.02
N GLU A 41 -10.54 -1.23 7.07
CA GLU A 41 -10.77 -2.32 6.12
C GLU A 41 -9.80 -3.49 6.32
N TYR A 42 -8.95 -3.43 7.36
CA TYR A 42 -7.89 -4.41 7.64
C TYR A 42 -7.09 -4.77 6.40
N SER A 43 -6.68 -3.74 5.65
CA SER A 43 -5.93 -3.90 4.41
C SER A 43 -4.52 -3.35 4.56
N ILE A 44 -3.56 -4.02 3.90
CA ILE A 44 -2.21 -3.52 3.74
C ILE A 44 -2.00 -3.26 2.25
N SER A 45 -1.64 -2.01 1.92
CA SER A 45 -1.27 -1.62 0.58
C SER A 45 0.21 -1.28 0.51
N PHE A 46 0.88 -1.68 -0.56
CA PHE A 46 2.28 -1.34 -0.77
C PHE A 46 2.61 -1.11 -2.24
N CYS A 47 3.59 -0.26 -2.50
CA CYS A 47 3.99 0.12 -3.84
C CYS A 47 5.38 -0.43 -4.21
N VAL A 48 5.49 -0.92 -5.44
CA VAL A 48 6.74 -1.40 -6.05
C VAL A 48 6.96 -0.72 -7.42
N PRO A 49 8.19 -0.72 -7.96
CA PRO A 49 8.45 -0.32 -9.33
C PRO A 49 7.54 -1.07 -10.32
N GLN A 50 7.09 -0.39 -11.38
CA GLN A 50 6.19 -1.01 -12.37
C GLN A 50 6.86 -2.20 -13.07
N SER A 51 8.20 -2.16 -13.24
CA SER A 51 9.02 -3.25 -13.77
C SER A 51 8.91 -4.54 -12.95
N ASP A 52 8.74 -4.41 -11.64
CA ASP A 52 8.81 -5.54 -10.70
C ASP A 52 7.44 -6.16 -10.44
N ARG A 53 6.37 -5.56 -10.98
CA ARG A 53 4.98 -5.98 -10.75
C ARG A 53 4.76 -7.47 -10.95
N ALA A 54 5.28 -8.05 -12.03
CA ALA A 54 5.05 -9.46 -12.33
C ALA A 54 5.72 -10.37 -11.29
N HIS A 55 6.96 -10.06 -10.91
CA HIS A 55 7.68 -10.80 -9.86
C HIS A 55 7.04 -10.61 -8.49
N ALA A 56 6.63 -9.39 -8.15
CA ALA A 56 5.95 -9.09 -6.89
C ALA A 56 4.63 -9.86 -6.78
N ARG A 57 3.83 -9.89 -7.85
CA ARG A 57 2.58 -10.67 -7.89
C ARG A 57 2.84 -12.14 -7.61
N ARG A 58 3.84 -12.74 -8.27
CA ARG A 58 4.17 -14.15 -8.08
C ARG A 58 4.63 -14.43 -6.65
N ALA A 59 5.56 -13.63 -6.12
CA ALA A 59 6.04 -13.78 -4.75
C ALA A 59 4.93 -13.67 -3.70
N MET A 60 3.96 -12.78 -3.92
CA MET A 60 2.79 -12.63 -3.04
C MET A 60 1.81 -13.81 -3.16
N GLN A 61 1.57 -14.31 -4.38
CA GLN A 61 0.74 -15.49 -4.59
C GLN A 61 1.35 -16.73 -3.94
N ASP A 62 2.67 -16.87 -4.01
CA ASP A 62 3.39 -17.99 -3.39
C ASP A 62 3.40 -17.86 -1.85
N GLU A 63 3.67 -16.67 -1.30
CA GLU A 63 3.69 -16.43 0.15
C GLU A 63 2.33 -16.64 0.82
N PHE A 64 1.24 -16.26 0.14
CA PHE A 64 -0.13 -16.29 0.70
C PHE A 64 -1.04 -17.34 0.04
N TYR A 65 -0.46 -18.36 -0.58
CA TYR A 65 -1.20 -19.37 -1.34
C TYR A 65 -2.32 -20.03 -0.52
N LEU A 66 -2.03 -20.43 0.71
CA LEU A 66 -2.99 -21.10 1.58
C LEU A 66 -4.11 -20.15 1.98
N GLU A 67 -3.79 -18.93 2.40
CA GLU A 67 -4.78 -17.96 2.84
C GLU A 67 -5.71 -17.52 1.69
N LEU A 68 -5.17 -17.39 0.47
CA LEU A 68 -5.96 -17.12 -0.72
C LEU A 68 -6.87 -18.30 -1.09
N LYS A 69 -6.38 -19.53 -0.95
CA LYS A 69 -7.14 -20.75 -1.26
C LYS A 69 -8.27 -21.01 -0.27
N GLU A 70 -8.03 -20.77 1.02
CA GLU A 70 -9.01 -20.95 2.09
C GLU A 70 -9.97 -19.76 2.24
N GLY A 71 -9.85 -18.73 1.39
CA GLY A 71 -10.69 -17.54 1.43
C GLY A 71 -10.46 -16.64 2.65
N LEU A 72 -9.33 -16.82 3.35
CA LEU A 72 -8.91 -15.94 4.43
C LEU A 72 -8.42 -14.59 3.89
N LEU A 73 -7.87 -14.58 2.69
CA LEU A 73 -7.56 -13.38 1.93
C LEU A 73 -8.40 -13.30 0.67
N GLU A 74 -8.80 -12.08 0.33
CA GLU A 74 -9.37 -11.76 -0.97
C GLU A 74 -8.29 -11.85 -2.06
N PRO A 75 -8.69 -12.00 -3.34
CA PRO A 75 -7.75 -11.97 -4.44
C PRO A 75 -6.88 -10.70 -4.41
N LEU A 76 -5.56 -10.88 -4.57
CA LEU A 76 -4.59 -9.79 -4.59
C LEU A 76 -5.00 -8.69 -5.59
N ALA A 77 -5.38 -7.53 -5.05
CA ALA A 77 -5.72 -6.37 -5.85
C ALA A 77 -4.42 -5.69 -6.31
N VAL A 78 -4.31 -5.42 -7.61
CA VAL A 78 -3.13 -4.76 -8.19
C VAL A 78 -3.59 -3.59 -9.04
N THR A 79 -3.10 -2.40 -8.68
CA THR A 79 -3.34 -1.17 -9.44
C THR A 79 -2.04 -0.71 -10.07
N GLU A 80 -2.06 -0.47 -11.37
CA GLU A 80 -0.87 -0.16 -12.16
C GLU A 80 -0.86 1.29 -12.63
N ARG A 81 0.29 1.72 -13.18
CA ARG A 81 0.45 3.07 -13.76
C ARG A 81 0.17 4.18 -12.75
N LEU A 82 0.61 3.98 -11.51
CA LEU A 82 0.53 4.96 -10.45
C LEU A 82 1.82 5.79 -10.36
N ALA A 83 1.70 7.00 -9.82
CA ALA A 83 2.81 7.85 -9.41
C ALA A 83 2.71 8.10 -7.90
N ILE A 84 3.86 8.28 -7.24
CA ILE A 84 3.93 8.70 -5.85
C ILE A 84 4.44 10.14 -5.85
N ILE A 85 3.68 11.02 -5.21
CA ILE A 85 4.06 12.42 -5.00
C ILE A 85 4.36 12.58 -3.51
N SER A 86 5.54 13.07 -3.19
CA SER A 86 5.95 13.34 -1.80
C SER A 86 6.32 14.81 -1.66
N VAL A 87 5.84 15.44 -0.60
CA VAL A 87 6.17 16.84 -0.25
C VAL A 87 6.96 16.83 1.04
N VAL A 88 8.12 17.48 1.00
CA VAL A 88 9.02 17.65 2.16
C VAL A 88 9.12 19.14 2.45
N GLY A 89 8.95 19.53 3.71
CA GLY A 89 9.05 20.92 4.13
C GLY A 89 9.21 21.06 5.63
N ASP A 90 9.95 22.07 6.05
CA ASP A 90 10.09 22.41 7.46
C ASP A 90 8.71 22.79 8.04
N GLY A 91 8.31 22.07 9.08
CA GLY A 91 7.02 22.28 9.72
C GLY A 91 5.84 21.51 9.11
N MET A 92 6.05 20.58 8.18
CA MET A 92 4.98 19.67 7.72
C MET A 92 4.22 18.98 8.87
N ARG A 93 4.91 18.72 9.99
CA ARG A 93 4.34 18.12 11.22
C ARG A 93 3.79 19.14 12.22
N THR A 94 4.30 20.37 12.23
CA THR A 94 4.08 21.33 13.34
C THR A 94 3.21 22.52 12.94
N LEU A 95 3.18 22.90 11.67
CA LEU A 95 2.42 24.03 11.17
C LEU A 95 1.11 23.55 10.55
N ARG A 96 -0.01 23.86 11.21
CA ARG A 96 -1.35 23.55 10.71
C ARG A 96 -1.58 24.22 9.36
N GLY A 97 -2.10 23.45 8.40
CA GLY A 97 -2.56 23.96 7.11
C GLY A 97 -1.64 23.75 5.91
N ILE A 98 -0.38 23.33 6.09
CA ILE A 98 0.52 23.03 4.95
C ILE A 98 0.01 21.83 4.15
N SER A 99 -0.28 20.71 4.83
CA SER A 99 -0.87 19.52 4.20
C SER A 99 -2.24 19.83 3.59
N ALA A 100 -3.04 20.69 4.22
CA ALA A 100 -4.34 21.10 3.69
C ALA A 100 -4.22 21.85 2.36
N LYS A 101 -3.24 22.76 2.23
CA LYS A 101 -2.96 23.46 0.97
C LYS A 101 -2.52 22.49 -0.14
N PHE A 102 -1.71 21.49 0.21
CA PHE A 102 -1.29 20.46 -0.74
C PHE A 102 -2.47 19.62 -1.25
N PHE A 103 -3.31 19.09 -0.35
CA PHE A 103 -4.51 18.34 -0.75
C PHE A 103 -5.51 19.20 -1.52
N ALA A 104 -5.66 20.48 -1.17
CA ALA A 104 -6.48 21.42 -1.93
C ALA A 104 -5.97 21.60 -3.37
N ALA A 105 -4.66 21.73 -3.57
CA ALA A 105 -4.06 21.84 -4.90
C ALA A 105 -4.21 20.56 -5.73
N LEU A 106 -4.15 19.38 -5.11
CA LEU A 106 -4.42 18.11 -5.80
C LEU A 106 -5.89 18.02 -6.24
N ALA A 107 -6.82 18.47 -5.39
CA ALA A 107 -8.25 18.43 -5.66
C ALA A 107 -8.64 19.35 -6.84
N THR A 108 -8.02 20.53 -6.96
CA THR A 108 -8.29 21.46 -8.08
C THR A 108 -7.77 20.94 -9.42
N GLY A 109 -6.68 20.16 -9.41
CA GLY A 109 -6.10 19.53 -10.60
C GLY A 109 -6.83 18.27 -11.10
N GLN A 110 -7.95 17.88 -10.48
CA GLN A 110 -8.70 16.65 -10.80
C GLN A 110 -7.86 15.36 -10.71
N TYR A 111 -6.77 15.37 -9.93
CA TYR A 111 -5.98 14.17 -9.69
C TYR A 111 -6.72 13.24 -8.74
N GLN A 112 -6.98 12.01 -9.19
CA GLN A 112 -7.61 11.02 -8.34
C GLN A 112 -6.59 10.49 -7.32
N TYR A 113 -6.72 10.97 -6.07
CA TYR A 113 -5.90 10.48 -4.95
C TYR A 113 -6.36 9.09 -4.53
N ARG A 114 -5.42 8.14 -4.49
CA ARG A 114 -5.58 6.86 -3.80
C ARG A 114 -4.60 6.79 -2.65
N GLY A 115 -5.11 6.96 -1.44
CA GLY A 115 -4.40 6.61 -0.23
C GLY A 115 -5.35 5.94 0.74
N ASP A 116 -4.84 4.99 1.50
CA ASP A 116 -5.55 4.51 2.69
C ASP A 116 -5.69 5.68 3.66
N ARG A 117 -6.89 5.85 4.22
CA ARG A 117 -7.11 6.73 5.38
C ARG A 117 -6.50 6.10 6.63
N ALA A 118 -5.18 5.90 6.64
CA ALA A 118 -4.47 5.78 7.91
C ALA A 118 -4.52 7.18 8.53
N GLY A 119 -5.24 7.33 9.64
CA GLY A 119 -5.35 8.58 10.39
C GLY A 119 -4.01 9.06 10.94
N LEU A 120 -3.16 9.59 10.06
CA LEU A 120 -1.92 10.29 10.38
C LEU A 120 -2.03 11.71 9.81
N PHE A 121 -2.91 12.49 10.44
CA PHE A 121 -2.75 13.93 10.57
C PHE A 121 -2.34 14.23 12.00
#